data_AF-A0A9P0H8K5-F1
#
_entry.id   AF-A0A9P0H8K5-F1
#
_cell.length_a   1.000
_cell.length_b   1.000
_cell.length_c   1.000
_cell.angle_alpha   90.00
_cell.angle_beta   90.00
_cell.angle_gamma   90.00
#
_symmetry.space_group_name_H-M   'P 1'
#
loop_
_entity.id
_entity.type
_entity.pdbx_description
1 polymer ?
#
loop_
_entity_poly.entity_id
_entity_poly.type
_entity_poly.pdbx_seq_one_letter_code
_entity_poly.pdbx_strand_id
1 'polypeptide(L)' 'MLARHVRPEDAVGDKAAPLHSNRVVSTANGIMSHFVNLEIVVPEAFIVGAADYHVVLGGTINLVCVIEKVSYN' A
#
# COMPACT_ATOMS: atom_id res chain seq x y z
N MET A 1 -17.73 4.77 41.33
CA MET A 1 -17.06 5.34 40.15
C MET A 1 -17.91 4.99 38.94
N LEU A 2 -18.68 5.94 38.38
CA LEU A 2 -19.40 5.72 37.11
C LEU A 2 -18.48 6.08 35.95
N ALA A 3 -18.22 5.14 35.05
CA ALA A 3 -17.57 5.39 33.77
C ALA A 3 -18.52 6.24 32.91
N ARG A 4 -18.07 7.43 32.47
CA ARG A 4 -18.85 8.28 31.58
C ARG A 4 -18.89 7.63 30.20
N HIS A 5 -20.09 7.47 29.67
CA HIS A 5 -20.32 7.09 28.28
C HIS A 5 -19.80 8.22 27.38
N VAL A 6 -18.69 7.96 26.69
CA VAL A 6 -18.11 8.88 25.69
C VAL A 6 -18.85 8.62 24.38
N ARG A 7 -19.45 9.66 23.80
CA ARG A 7 -20.11 9.52 22.52
C ARG A 7 -19.05 9.46 21.41
N PRO A 8 -19.22 8.61 20.38
CA PRO A 8 -18.21 8.44 19.32
C PRO A 8 -17.86 9.75 18.60
N GLU A 9 -18.78 10.71 18.53
CA GLU A 9 -18.55 12.05 17.96
C GLU A 9 -17.58 12.94 18.76
N ASP A 10 -17.37 12.65 20.05
CA ASP A 10 -16.45 13.42 20.90
C ASP A 10 -14.99 12.93 20.77
N ALA A 11 -14.75 11.85 20.00
CA ALA A 11 -13.41 11.42 19.60
C ALA A 11 -12.96 12.21 18.37
N VAL A 12 -12.34 13.37 18.60
CA VAL A 12 -11.57 14.08 17.57
C VAL A 12 -10.36 13.22 17.20
N GLY A 13 -10.58 12.29 16.27
CA GLY A 13 -9.52 11.65 15.52
C GLY A 13 -9.11 12.59 14.39
N ASP A 14 -7.87 13.04 14.43
CA ASP A 14 -7.19 13.65 13.29
C ASP A 14 -7.31 12.69 12.10
N LYS A 15 -8.31 12.91 11.25
CA LYS A 15 -8.40 12.26 9.96
C LYS A 15 -7.31 12.92 9.13
N ALA A 16 -6.13 12.30 9.10
CA ALA A 16 -5.08 12.62 8.15
C ALA A 16 -5.73 12.77 6.77
N ALA A 17 -5.77 14.02 6.29
CA ALA A 17 -6.32 14.33 4.99
C ALA A 17 -5.55 13.51 3.94
N PRO A 18 -6.22 12.97 2.92
CA PRO A 18 -5.53 12.23 1.87
C PRO A 18 -4.49 13.15 1.22
N LEU A 19 -3.22 12.75 1.28
CA LEU A 19 -2.12 13.30 0.49
C LEU A 19 -2.37 12.97 -0.99
N HIS A 20 -3.30 13.68 -1.59
CA HIS A 20 -3.32 13.89 -3.03
C HIS A 20 -3.62 15.36 -3.28
N SER A 21 -2.62 16.19 -2.98
CA SER A 21 -2.57 17.53 -3.52
C SER A 21 -2.50 17.39 -5.04
N ASN A 22 -3.65 17.53 -5.70
CA ASN A 22 -3.67 17.89 -7.10
C ASN A 22 -3.06 19.30 -7.16
N ARG A 23 -1.72 19.35 -7.29
CA ARG A 23 -0.95 20.60 -7.37
C ARG A 23 -1.31 21.29 -8.68
N VAL A 24 -2.39 22.04 -8.63
CA VAL A 24 -2.64 23.10 -9.59
C VAL A 24 -1.58 24.16 -9.30
N VAL A 25 -0.52 24.20 -10.11
CA VAL A 25 0.50 25.24 -9.99
C VAL A 25 -0.12 26.51 -10.57
N SER A 26 -0.81 27.28 -9.74
CA SER A 26 -1.32 28.59 -10.12
C SER A 26 -0.19 29.60 -9.99
N THR A 27 0.25 30.14 -11.12
CA THR A 27 1.20 31.24 -11.20
C THR A 27 0.43 32.55 -11.35
N ALA A 28 1.10 33.70 -11.16
CA ALA A 28 0.49 35.01 -11.46
C ALA A 28 -0.05 35.11 -12.91
N ASN A 29 0.37 34.20 -13.80
CA ASN A 29 0.00 34.15 -15.21
C ASN A 29 -1.05 33.07 -15.52
N GLY A 30 -1.59 32.37 -14.50
CA GLY A 30 -2.62 31.34 -14.66
C GLY A 30 -2.21 29.95 -14.16
N ILE A 31 -3.06 28.96 -14.44
CA ILE A 31 -2.91 27.57 -14.01
C ILE A 31 -1.98 26.80 -14.96
N MET A 32 -0.93 26.19 -14.41
CA MET A 32 -0.09 25.21 -15.11
C MET A 32 -0.49 23.79 -14.68
N SER A 33 -0.83 22.94 -15.65
CA SER A 33 -1.07 21.52 -15.46
C SER A 33 -0.25 20.70 -16.46
N HIS A 34 0.16 19.50 -16.05
CA HIS A 34 0.86 18.54 -16.90
C HIS A 34 0.10 17.21 -16.86
N PHE A 35 -0.21 16.67 -18.04
CA PHE A 35 -0.85 15.37 -18.14
C PHE A 35 0.20 14.27 -18.00
N VAL A 36 -0.03 13.31 -17.11
CA VAL A 36 0.82 12.12 -16.96
C VAL A 36 -0.03 10.88 -17.08
N ASN A 37 0.47 9.87 -17.81
CA ASN A 37 -0.12 8.56 -17.81
C ASN A 37 0.54 7.72 -16.70
N LEU A 38 -0.22 7.43 -15.64
CA LEU A 38 0.26 6.61 -14.52
C LEU A 38 -0.23 5.18 -14.71
N GLU A 39 0.68 4.24 -14.87
CA GLU A 39 0.37 2.81 -14.88
C GLU A 39 0.93 2.17 -13.60
N ILE A 40 0.04 1.57 -12.81
CA ILE A 40 0.43 0.82 -11.61
C ILE A 40 0.44 -0.65 -11.99
N VAL A 41 1.60 -1.28 -11.83
CA VAL A 41 1.78 -2.70 -12.14
C VAL A 41 2.13 -3.47 -10.89
N VAL A 42 1.40 -4.58 -10.71
CA VAL A 42 1.61 -5.52 -9.62
C VAL A 42 2.30 -6.75 -10.21
N PRO A 43 3.53 -7.08 -9.80
CA PRO A 43 4.20 -8.29 -10.24
C PRO A 43 3.57 -9.53 -9.63
N GLU A 44 3.68 -10.64 -10.35
CA GLU A 44 3.35 -11.96 -9.80
C GLU A 44 4.54 -12.48 -8.98
N ALA A 45 4.25 -12.94 -7.77
CA ALA A 45 5.26 -13.48 -6.86
C ALA A 45 4.73 -14.72 -6.16
N PHE A 46 5.57 -15.77 -6.11
CA PHE A 46 5.22 -17.02 -5.46
C PHE A 46 6.45 -17.69 -4.84
N ILE A 47 6.22 -18.46 -3.78
CA ILE A 47 7.25 -19.33 -3.20
C ILE A 47 7.24 -20.63 -4.00
N VAL A 48 8.38 -20.97 -4.60
CA VAL A 48 8.53 -22.18 -5.41
C VAL A 48 8.49 -23.41 -4.50
N GLY A 49 7.67 -24.39 -4.88
CA GLY A 49 7.64 -25.75 -4.34
C GLY A 49 6.27 -26.16 -3.79
N ALA A 50 6.23 -27.02 -2.77
CA ALA A 50 4.98 -27.64 -2.30
C ALA A 50 4.12 -26.68 -1.46
N ALA A 51 2.81 -26.91 -1.44
CA ALA A 51 1.87 -26.14 -0.61
C ALA A 51 2.23 -26.20 0.88
N ASP A 52 2.73 -27.36 1.33
CA ASP A 52 3.17 -27.60 2.70
C ASP A 52 4.62 -28.05 2.74
N TYR A 53 5.37 -27.52 3.71
CA TYR A 53 6.73 -27.92 4.03
C TYR A 53 6.78 -28.51 5.43
N HIS A 54 7.08 -29.80 5.53
CA HIS A 54 7.32 -30.46 6.81
C HIS A 54 8.82 -30.51 7.07
N VAL A 55 9.27 -29.77 8.09
CA VAL A 55 10.67 -29.80 8.57
C VAL A 55 10.72 -30.27 10.02
N VAL A 56 11.80 -30.97 10.37
CA VAL A 56 12.06 -31.40 11.75
C VAL A 56 12.37 -30.19 12.61
N LEU A 57 11.97 -30.23 13.88
CA LEU A 57 12.26 -29.18 14.85
C LEU A 57 13.78 -28.94 14.94
N GLY A 58 14.21 -27.69 14.75
CA GLY A 58 15.63 -27.32 14.71
C GLY A 58 16.34 -27.56 13.37
N GLY A 59 15.62 -28.10 12.37
CA GLY A 59 16.11 -28.21 10.99
C GLY A 59 16.03 -26.91 10.21
N THR A 60 16.80 -26.82 9.13
CA THR A 60 16.78 -25.68 8.20
C THR A 60 15.70 -25.87 7.13
N ILE A 61 14.93 -24.81 6.86
CA ILE A 61 14.02 -24.72 5.72
C ILE A 61 14.59 -23.74 4.69
N ASN A 62 14.58 -24.13 3.41
CA ASN A 62 15.02 -23.27 2.31
C ASN A 62 13.80 -22.90 1.46
N LEU A 63 13.43 -21.62 1.46
CA LEU A 63 12.33 -21.09 0.68
C LEU A 63 12.88 -20.19 -0.41
N VAL A 64 12.40 -20.38 -1.64
CA VAL A 64 12.78 -19.57 -2.79
C VAL A 64 11.56 -18.79 -3.26
N CYS A 65 11.64 -17.46 -3.20
CA CYS A 65 10.65 -16.57 -3.77
C CYS A 65 11.05 -16.23 -5.21
N VAL A 66 10.14 -16.44 -6.15
CA VAL A 66 10.29 -16.01 -7.54
C VAL A 66 9.37 -14.83 -7.77
N ILE A 67 9.91 -13.80 -8.41
CA ILE A 67 9.19 -12.60 -8.81
C ILE A 67 9.26 -12.54 -10.33
N GLU A 68 8.12 -12.69 -11.00
CA GLU A 68 8.04 -12.61 -12.46
C GLU A 68 7.77 -11.17 -12.91
N LYS A 69 8.47 -10.75 -13.97
CA LYS A 69 8.30 -9.41 -14.53
C LYS A 69 7.03 -9.38 -15.37
N VAL A 70 6.16 -8.42 -15.08
CA VAL A 70 5.04 -8.11 -15.96
C VAL A 70 5.59 -7.46 -17.24
N SER A 71 5.31 -8.07 -18.39
CA SER A 71 5.63 -7.49 -19.70
C SER A 71 4.60 -6.43 -20.06
N TYR A 72 5.07 -5.26 -20.46
CA TYR A 72 4.25 -4.21 -21.07
C TYR A 72 4.27 -4.43 -22.59
N ASN A 73 3.16 -4.17 -23.28
CA ASN A 73 3.07 -4.15 -24.76
C ASN A 73 3.06 -2.71 -25.26
#